data_AF-A0AA39ICQ5-F1
#
_entry.id   AF-A0AA39ICQ5-F1
#
_cell.length_a   1.000
_cell.length_b   1.000
_cell.length_c   1.000
_cell.angle_alpha   90.00
_cell.angle_beta   90.00
_cell.angle_gamma   90.00
#
_symmetry.space_group_name_H-M   'P 1'
#
loop_
_entity.id
_entity.type
_entity.pdbx_description
1 polymer ?
#
loop_
_entity_poly.entity_id
_entity_poly.type
_entity_poly.pdbx_seq_one_letter_code
_entity_poly.pdbx_strand_id
1 'polypeptide(L)'
;MGGGHHHEPFQIPNYTIYNNYRDFPELAAHERRLQKIGLKDPWIRNYTYLYDKQYPHVRGQWAHFKQLILRGWKPGVALAAGMIAVEEGYSYMKTGHTSWNSHH
;
A
#
# COMPACT_ATOMS: atom_id res chain seq x y z
N MET A 1 8.96 -34.58 21.57
CA MET A 1 10.07 -33.68 21.95
C MET A 1 9.59 -32.25 21.77
N GLY A 2 9.35 -31.53 22.86
CA GLY A 2 8.87 -30.14 22.83
C GLY A 2 10.04 -29.19 22.59
N GLY A 3 10.01 -28.45 21.49
CA GLY A 3 10.95 -27.37 21.20
C GLY A 3 10.52 -26.11 21.96
N GLY A 4 11.32 -25.71 22.94
CA GLY A 4 11.13 -24.46 23.66
C GLY A 4 11.35 -23.26 22.73
N HIS A 5 10.28 -22.52 22.45
CA HIS A 5 10.35 -21.20 21.83
C HIS A 5 10.98 -20.21 22.82
N HIS A 6 12.30 -20.14 22.87
CA HIS A 6 13.00 -18.97 23.39
C HIS A 6 12.77 -17.81 22.40
N HIS A 7 11.61 -17.16 22.51
CA HIS A 7 11.46 -15.84 21.91
C HIS A 7 12.39 -14.89 22.64
N GLU A 8 13.33 -14.28 21.92
CA GLU A 8 14.08 -13.14 22.46
C GLU A 8 13.08 -12.12 23.04
N PRO A 9 13.40 -11.51 24.20
CA PRO A 9 12.52 -10.52 24.79
C PRO A 9 12.27 -9.41 23.78
N PHE A 10 11.00 -9.06 23.59
CA PHE A 10 10.59 -8.01 22.66
C PHE A 10 11.36 -6.72 22.93
N GLN A 11 12.18 -6.30 21.96
CA GLN A 11 12.96 -5.08 22.07
C GLN A 11 12.04 -3.89 21.84
N ILE A 12 11.71 -3.18 22.92
CA ILE A 12 10.89 -1.97 22.86
C ILE A 12 11.72 -0.86 22.19
N PRO A 13 11.28 -0.29 21.06
CA PRO A 13 12.03 0.76 20.39
C PRO A 13 12.04 2.05 21.24
N ASN A 14 13.08 2.86 21.05
CA ASN A 14 13.23 4.11 21.81
C ASN A 14 12.06 5.07 21.54
N TYR A 15 11.49 5.64 22.60
CA TYR A 15 10.37 6.58 22.55
C TYR A 15 10.62 7.84 21.68
N THR A 16 11.88 8.17 21.37
CA THR A 16 12.24 9.30 20.51
C THR A 16 11.75 9.14 19.07
N ILE A 17 11.41 7.93 18.63
CA ILE A 17 10.85 7.69 17.28
C ILE A 17 9.54 8.47 17.04
N TYR A 18 8.78 8.77 18.10
CA TYR A 18 7.50 9.50 18.04
C TYR A 18 7.66 11.03 18.19
N ASN A 19 8.88 11.56 18.09
CA ASN A 19 9.10 13.02 18.10
C ASN A 19 8.68 13.70 16.79
N ASN A 20 8.41 12.92 15.75
CA ASN A 20 8.01 13.34 14.41
C ASN A 20 6.50 13.66 14.27
N TYR A 21 5.78 13.91 15.37
CA TYR A 21 4.33 14.18 15.33
C TYR A 21 3.92 15.36 14.41
N ARG A 22 4.85 16.28 14.12
CA ARG A 22 4.63 17.43 13.21
C ARG A 22 4.61 17.06 11.73
N ASP A 23 5.14 15.90 11.38
CA ASP A 23 5.15 15.42 9.99
C ASP A 23 3.78 14.88 9.55
N PHE A 24 2.89 14.63 10.52
CA PHE A 24 1.54 14.17 10.31
C PHE A 24 0.59 15.38 10.24
N PRO A 25 -0.06 15.63 9.10
CA PRO A 25 -0.87 16.83 8.91
C PRO A 25 -2.04 16.93 9.89
N GLU A 26 -2.60 15.80 10.33
CA GLU A 26 -3.71 15.72 11.29
C GLU A 26 -3.28 16.22 12.67
N LEU A 27 -2.12 15.74 13.16
CA LEU A 27 -1.55 16.12 14.46
C LEU A 27 -1.01 17.55 14.44
N ALA A 28 -0.34 17.96 13.37
CA ALA A 28 0.10 19.34 13.18
C ALA A 28 -1.08 20.32 13.16
N ALA A 29 -2.19 19.94 12.51
CA ALA A 29 -3.42 20.73 12.53
C ALA A 29 -4.05 20.77 13.93
N HIS A 30 -4.00 19.68 14.69
CA HIS A 30 -4.47 19.64 16.07
C HIS A 30 -3.66 20.56 16.99
N GLU A 31 -2.32 20.49 16.92
CA GLU A 31 -1.41 21.39 17.64
C GLU A 31 -1.75 22.86 17.33
N ARG A 32 -1.89 23.21 16.04
CA ARG A 32 -2.26 24.57 15.63
C ARG A 32 -3.62 25.02 16.17
N ARG A 33 -4.63 24.13 16.23
CA ARG A 33 -5.95 24.46 16.79
C ARG A 33 -5.87 24.75 18.28
N LEU A 34 -5.10 23.97 19.03
CA LEU A 34 -4.88 24.19 20.46
C LEU A 34 -4.06 25.46 20.72
N GLN A 35 -3.03 25.71 19.92
CA GLN A 35 -2.22 26.94 20.03
C GLN A 35 -3.05 28.20 19.82
N LYS A 36 -4.04 28.18 18.92
CA LYS A 36 -4.97 29.31 18.70
C LYS A 36 -5.76 29.70 19.96
N ILE A 37 -5.99 28.75 20.86
CA ILE A 37 -6.69 28.96 22.14
C ILE A 37 -5.72 29.00 23.32
N GLY A 38 -4.41 29.07 23.06
CA GLY A 38 -3.36 29.11 24.10
C GLY A 38 -3.13 27.79 24.82
N LEU A 39 -3.65 26.67 24.31
CA LEU A 39 -3.53 25.34 24.91
C LEU A 39 -2.46 24.51 24.20
N LYS A 40 -1.93 23.51 24.91
CA LYS A 40 -0.97 22.53 24.41
C LYS A 40 -1.37 21.14 24.89
N ASP A 41 -1.37 20.17 23.98
CA ASP A 41 -1.58 18.76 24.32
C ASP A 41 -0.24 18.10 24.70
N PRO A 42 -0.06 17.63 25.95
CA PRO A 42 1.14 16.93 26.38
C PRO A 42 1.23 15.49 25.85
N TRP A 43 0.12 14.89 25.40
CA TRP A 43 0.03 13.50 24.97
C TRP A 43 0.11 13.32 23.45
N ILE A 44 0.31 14.40 22.69
CA ILE A 44 0.29 14.38 21.21
C ILE A 44 1.24 13.33 20.60
N ARG A 45 2.38 13.08 21.25
CA ARG A 45 3.36 12.06 20.84
C ARG A 45 2.82 10.65 20.98
N ASN A 46 2.00 10.38 22.00
CA ASN A 46 1.41 9.07 22.22
C ASN A 46 0.48 8.67 21.08
N TYR A 47 -0.19 9.62 20.42
CA TYR A 47 -1.08 9.32 19.30
C TYR A 47 -0.35 9.15 17.97
N THR A 48 0.95 9.42 17.91
CA THR A 48 1.71 9.44 16.65
C THR A 48 1.68 8.10 15.92
N TYR A 49 1.74 6.97 16.64
CA TYR A 49 1.67 5.64 16.03
C TYR A 49 0.35 5.38 15.29
N LEU A 50 -0.75 6.01 15.72
CA LEU A 50 -2.05 5.86 15.05
C LEU A 50 -2.06 6.55 13.69
N TYR A 51 -1.24 7.58 13.47
CA TYR A 51 -1.19 8.32 12.22
C TYR A 51 -0.08 7.85 11.29
N ASP A 52 0.56 6.71 11.57
CA ASP A 52 1.58 6.16 10.69
C ASP A 52 0.98 5.78 9.33
N LYS A 53 1.66 6.19 8.24
CA LYS A 53 1.28 5.94 6.84
C LYS A 53 1.30 4.45 6.47
N GLN A 54 1.83 3.61 7.34
CA GLN A 54 1.74 2.16 7.21
C GLN A 54 0.30 1.65 7.38
N TYR A 55 -0.54 2.37 8.13
CA TYR A 55 -1.90 1.91 8.39
C TYR A 55 -2.91 2.30 7.30
N PRO A 56 -3.87 1.42 6.97
CA PRO A 56 -4.87 1.66 5.92
C PRO A 56 -5.73 2.90 6.16
N HIS A 57 -6.02 3.23 7.42
CA HIS A 57 -6.87 4.37 7.79
C HIS A 57 -6.20 5.72 7.54
N VAL A 58 -4.87 5.78 7.45
CA VAL A 58 -4.09 7.00 7.17
C VAL A 58 -3.88 7.19 5.67
N ARG A 59 -3.66 6.09 4.91
CA ARG A 59 -3.45 6.15 3.46
C ARG A 59 -4.64 6.70 2.67
N GLY A 60 -5.79 6.82 3.29
CA GLY A 60 -7.03 7.25 2.65
C GLY A 60 -7.69 6.08 1.91
N GLN A 61 -9.01 5.96 2.08
CA GLN A 61 -9.79 4.83 1.55
C GLN A 61 -9.61 4.64 0.04
N TRP A 62 -9.48 5.74 -0.71
CA TRP A 62 -9.29 5.71 -2.17
C TRP A 62 -7.93 5.19 -2.61
N ALA A 63 -6.84 5.58 -1.94
CA ALA A 63 -5.50 5.09 -2.30
C ALA A 63 -5.38 3.59 -1.96
N HIS A 64 -5.96 3.17 -0.83
CA HIS A 64 -6.04 1.76 -0.46
C HIS A 64 -6.87 0.95 -1.48
N PHE A 65 -8.03 1.46 -1.89
CA PHE A 65 -8.87 0.85 -2.93
C PHE A 65 -8.11 0.70 -4.26
N LYS A 66 -7.45 1.75 -4.74
CA LYS A 66 -6.60 1.71 -5.93
C LYS A 66 -5.50 0.67 -5.81
N GLN A 67 -4.85 0.59 -4.65
CA GLN A 67 -3.81 -0.41 -4.41
C GLN A 67 -4.37 -1.84 -4.49
N LEU A 68 -5.55 -2.10 -3.95
CA LEU A 68 -6.17 -3.44 -4.03
C LEU A 68 -6.50 -3.84 -5.46
N ILE A 69 -7.16 -2.96 -6.23
CA ILE A 69 -7.59 -3.26 -7.59
C ILE A 69 -6.42 -3.30 -8.57
N LEU A 70 -5.51 -2.33 -8.49
CA LEU A 70 -4.44 -2.16 -9.48
C LEU A 70 -3.20 -3.02 -9.20
N ARG A 71 -3.08 -3.65 -8.02
CA ARG A 71 -1.94 -4.53 -7.71
C ARG A 71 -1.87 -5.73 -8.65
N GLY A 72 -3.01 -6.24 -9.11
CA GLY A 72 -3.09 -7.34 -10.08
C GLY A 72 -3.03 -6.91 -11.55
N TRP A 73 -3.12 -5.61 -11.84
CA TRP A 73 -3.27 -5.12 -13.23
C TRP A 73 -2.08 -5.45 -14.11
N LYS A 74 -0.85 -5.17 -13.65
CA LYS A 74 0.38 -5.41 -14.42
C LYS A 74 0.59 -6.89 -14.81
N PRO A 75 0.56 -7.85 -13.87
CA PRO A 75 0.70 -9.26 -14.24
C PRO A 75 -0.49 -9.74 -15.07
N GLY A 76 -1.71 -9.26 -14.82
CA GLY A 76 -2.90 -9.60 -15.61
C GLY A 76 -2.76 -9.20 -17.08
N VAL A 77 -2.33 -7.96 -17.35
CA VAL A 77 -2.09 -7.48 -18.73
C VAL A 77 -0.96 -8.27 -19.40
N ALA A 78 0.11 -8.61 -18.69
CA ALA A 78 1.20 -9.40 -19.24
C ALA A 78 0.74 -10.81 -19.65
N LEU A 79 -0.08 -11.47 -18.81
CA LEU A 79 -0.65 -12.78 -19.12
C LEU A 79 -1.61 -12.71 -20.30
N ALA A 80 -2.48 -11.71 -20.34
CA ALA A 80 -3.41 -11.51 -21.46
C ALA A 80 -2.68 -11.28 -22.78
N ALA A 81 -1.68 -10.40 -22.80
CA ALA A 81 -0.87 -10.14 -23.98
C ALA A 81 -0.07 -11.38 -24.42
N GLY A 82 0.48 -12.14 -23.46
CA GLY A 82 1.17 -13.40 -23.75
C GLY A 82 0.24 -14.45 -24.37
N MET A 83 -0.98 -14.59 -23.85
CA MET A 83 -1.98 -15.49 -24.41
C MET A 83 -2.34 -15.11 -25.84
N ILE A 84 -2.64 -13.83 -26.09
CA ILE A 84 -2.96 -13.32 -27.43
C ILE A 84 -1.81 -13.60 -28.40
N ALA A 85 -0.57 -13.36 -28.00
CA ALA A 85 0.60 -13.62 -28.85
C ALA A 85 0.77 -15.11 -29.21
N VAL A 86 0.47 -16.01 -28.27
CA VAL A 86 0.52 -17.46 -28.49
C VAL A 86 -0.59 -17.89 -29.44
N GLU A 87 -1.83 -17.46 -29.21
CA GLU A 87 -2.99 -17.79 -30.05
C GLU A 87 -2.77 -17.32 -31.49
N GLU A 88 -2.34 -16.07 -31.64
CA GLU A 88 -2.14 -15.47 -32.94
C GLU A 88 -0.94 -16.08 -33.68
N GLY A 89 0.17 -16.32 -32.98
CA GLY A 89 1.34 -16.99 -33.55
C GLY A 89 1.00 -18.40 -34.02
N TYR A 90 0.24 -19.17 -33.23
CA TYR A 90 -0.23 -20.49 -33.61
C TYR A 90 -1.17 -20.45 -34.82
N SER A 91 -2.13 -19.52 -34.83
CA SER A 91 -3.05 -19.32 -35.96
C SER A 91 -2.31 -18.97 -37.25
N TYR A 92 -1.32 -18.07 -37.17
CA TYR A 92 -0.50 -17.70 -38.32
C TYR A 92 0.30 -18.89 -38.86
N MET A 93 0.93 -19.69 -38.00
CA MET A 93 1.69 -20.87 -38.43
C MET A 93 0.82 -21.96 -39.06
N LYS A 94 -0.41 -22.17 -38.54
CA LYS A 94 -1.28 -23.26 -38.98
C LYS A 94 -2.15 -22.90 -40.18
N THR A 95 -2.65 -21.67 -40.22
CA THR A 95 -3.69 -21.22 -41.15
C THR A 95 -3.18 -20.15 -42.13
N GLY A 96 -1.94 -19.69 -41.98
CA GLY A 96 -1.33 -18.65 -42.83
C GLY A 96 -1.87 -17.24 -42.60
N HIS A 97 -2.92 -17.12 -41.78
CA HIS A 97 -3.58 -15.86 -41.47
C HIS A 97 -3.88 -15.77 -39.98
N THR A 98 -3.84 -14.54 -39.52
CA THR A 98 -4.22 -14.12 -38.19
C THR A 98 -5.74 -14.09 -38.02
N SER A 99 -6.21 -14.23 -36.79
CA SER A 99 -7.66 -14.20 -36.46
C SER A 99 -8.34 -12.89 -36.86
N TRP A 100 -7.56 -11.80 -36.93
CA TRP A 100 -7.99 -10.47 -37.36
C TRP A 100 -8.17 -10.37 -38.89
N ASN A 101 -7.43 -11.17 -39.66
CA ASN A 101 -7.51 -11.19 -41.13
C ASN A 101 -8.69 -12.03 -41.66
N SER A 102 -9.28 -12.91 -40.84
CA SER A 102 -10.44 -13.71 -41.22
C SER A 102 -11.80 -12.99 -41.11
N HIS A 103 -11.82 -11.74 -40.61
CA HIS A 103 -13.02 -10.94 -40.40
C HIS A 103 -13.19 -9.77 -41.38
N HIS A 104 -12.39 -9.72 -42.45
CA HIS A 104 -12.51 -8.75 -43.54
C HIS A 104 -12.93 -9.40 -44.86
#